data_AF-A0A163KBK6-F1
#
_entry.id   AF-A0A163KBK6-F1
#
_cell.length_a   1.000
_cell.length_b   1.000
_cell.length_c   1.000
_cell.angle_alpha   90.00
_cell.angle_beta   90.00
_cell.angle_gamma   90.00
#
_symmetry.space_group_name_H-M   'P 1'
#
loop_
_entity.id
_entity.type
_entity.pdbx_description
1 polymer ?
#
loop_
_entity_poly.entity_id
_entity_poly.type
_entity_poly.pdbx_seq_one_letter_code
_entity_poly.pdbx_strand_id
1 'polypeptide(L)'
;MRSLITLVLSGLAMVSLTAAQAQAPSSVILRTHSISMPYIDDELQNRWFDFGGDTIINTNRHIRLTSNRQSQLGHLWSRLPITAHDFEVEFEFSVDGPAGHLYGDGFAMWLAKERASDGTVFGSKDKFEGLGVFFDTYDNERSHRHTFPYISSMLGDGLTSYDNDKDGRTTELAGCEADFRAKTFPTRARLTYFKNNYLRFDVLWRDEDSWDECFKVYDVKLPSQIYLGFSAHTGDLTDNHDIISVTTKTLVPEAKESKPVNTQSKPKKSSGGFFSFLLKILLAAGLVGVLFVGYRMYEKNNQMKRF
;
A
#
# COMPACT_ATOMS: atom_id res chain seq x y z
N MET A 1 -17.16 -82.02 -47.06
CA MET A 1 -16.60 -80.95 -47.91
C MET A 1 -17.31 -79.65 -47.58
N ARG A 2 -16.55 -78.61 -47.18
CA ARG A 2 -16.80 -77.15 -47.31
C ARG A 2 -18.22 -76.66 -46.94
N SER A 3 -18.41 -75.84 -45.90
CA SER A 3 -17.91 -74.45 -45.88
C SER A 3 -17.83 -73.89 -44.46
N LEU A 4 -16.69 -73.27 -44.18
CA LEU A 4 -16.51 -72.18 -43.22
C LEU A 4 -17.35 -70.99 -43.67
N ILE A 5 -17.97 -70.28 -42.73
CA ILE A 5 -18.01 -68.81 -42.61
C ILE A 5 -18.43 -68.54 -41.16
N THR A 6 -17.46 -68.25 -40.31
CA THR A 6 -17.70 -67.66 -38.99
C THR A 6 -17.05 -66.28 -39.05
N LEU A 7 -17.88 -65.26 -39.16
CA LEU A 7 -17.48 -63.87 -39.33
C LEU A 7 -16.86 -63.39 -38.01
N VAL A 8 -15.54 -63.15 -38.01
CA VAL A 8 -14.83 -62.52 -36.89
C VAL A 8 -15.14 -61.03 -36.91
N LEU A 9 -16.01 -60.57 -36.00
CA LEU A 9 -16.18 -59.14 -35.73
C LEU A 9 -15.04 -58.70 -34.80
N SER A 10 -14.02 -58.07 -35.37
CA SER A 10 -13.00 -57.35 -34.63
C SER A 10 -13.62 -56.10 -34.00
N GLY A 11 -14.03 -56.18 -32.74
CA GLY A 11 -14.40 -55.02 -31.93
C GLY A 11 -13.15 -54.24 -31.56
N LEU A 12 -12.82 -53.18 -32.32
CA LEU A 12 -11.94 -52.13 -31.81
C LEU A 12 -12.74 -51.34 -30.75
N ALA A 13 -12.49 -51.63 -29.48
CA ALA A 13 -12.89 -50.75 -28.41
C ALA A 13 -12.02 -49.49 -28.48
N MET A 14 -12.54 -48.42 -29.09
CA MET A 14 -11.99 -47.08 -28.90
C MET A 14 -12.23 -46.70 -27.44
N VAL A 15 -11.19 -46.84 -26.62
CA VAL A 15 -11.13 -46.20 -25.31
C VAL A 15 -10.94 -44.71 -25.56
N SER A 16 -12.05 -43.98 -25.63
CA SER A 16 -12.02 -42.53 -25.59
C SER A 16 -11.54 -42.10 -24.21
N LEU A 17 -10.24 -41.77 -24.09
CA LEU A 17 -9.75 -40.98 -22.96
C LEU A 17 -10.42 -39.60 -23.08
N THR A 18 -11.52 -39.40 -22.36
CA THR A 18 -11.96 -38.06 -22.03
C THR A 18 -10.97 -37.49 -21.03
N ALA A 19 -9.93 -36.81 -21.54
CA ALA A 19 -9.20 -35.87 -20.73
C ALA A 19 -10.22 -34.82 -20.28
N ALA A 20 -10.69 -34.93 -19.03
CA ALA A 20 -11.40 -33.85 -18.38
C ALA A 20 -10.43 -32.68 -18.37
N GLN A 21 -10.63 -31.74 -19.28
CA GLN A 21 -9.84 -30.53 -19.38
C GLN A 21 -10.22 -29.71 -18.15
N ALA A 22 -9.46 -29.90 -17.07
CA ALA A 22 -9.61 -29.11 -15.85
C ALA A 22 -9.45 -27.65 -16.27
N GLN A 23 -10.55 -26.89 -16.23
CA GLN A 23 -10.52 -25.45 -16.48
C GLN A 23 -9.47 -24.87 -15.54
N ALA A 24 -8.50 -24.14 -16.11
CA ALA A 24 -7.50 -23.45 -15.32
C ALA A 24 -8.22 -22.60 -14.27
N PRO A 25 -7.78 -22.63 -13.00
CA PRO A 25 -8.41 -21.82 -11.97
C PRO A 25 -8.38 -20.35 -12.40
N SER A 26 -9.53 -19.69 -12.36
CA SER A 26 -9.69 -18.29 -12.70
C SER A 26 -10.05 -17.49 -11.45
N SER A 27 -9.63 -16.21 -11.42
CA SER A 27 -10.05 -15.28 -10.38
C SER A 27 -11.56 -15.04 -10.45
N VAL A 28 -12.25 -15.08 -9.31
CA VAL A 28 -13.71 -14.87 -9.23
C VAL A 28 -14.00 -13.64 -8.40
N ILE A 29 -14.83 -12.73 -8.93
CA ILE A 29 -15.28 -11.53 -8.19
C ILE A 29 -16.22 -11.95 -7.06
N LEU A 30 -15.93 -11.49 -5.85
CA LEU A 30 -16.77 -11.66 -4.66
C LEU A 30 -17.79 -10.53 -4.58
N ARG A 31 -18.98 -10.75 -5.15
CA ARG A 31 -20.08 -9.75 -5.13
C ARG A 31 -20.47 -9.33 -3.71
N THR A 32 -20.31 -10.21 -2.73
CA THR A 32 -20.60 -9.95 -1.30
C THR A 32 -19.62 -8.97 -0.65
N HIS A 33 -18.50 -8.67 -1.32
CA HIS A 33 -17.41 -7.80 -0.86
C HIS A 33 -17.02 -6.79 -1.93
N SER A 34 -17.92 -6.55 -2.88
CA SER A 34 -17.74 -5.56 -3.95
C SER A 34 -18.93 -4.61 -3.94
N ILE A 35 -18.66 -3.32 -4.07
CA ILE A 35 -19.67 -2.27 -4.08
C ILE A 35 -19.29 -1.20 -5.09
N SER A 36 -20.26 -0.78 -5.90
CA SER A 36 -20.14 0.28 -6.90
C SER A 36 -21.49 0.97 -7.03
N MET A 37 -21.53 2.15 -7.66
CA MET A 37 -22.78 2.81 -7.96
C MET A 37 -23.71 1.95 -8.85
N PRO A 38 -25.03 1.97 -8.66
CA PRO A 38 -25.75 2.60 -7.55
C PRO A 38 -25.61 1.82 -6.23
N TYR A 39 -25.35 2.50 -5.12
CA TYR A 39 -24.97 1.86 -3.85
C TYR A 39 -26.11 1.28 -3.02
N ILE A 40 -27.32 1.80 -3.18
CA ILE A 40 -28.51 1.41 -2.43
C ILE A 40 -29.64 1.10 -3.40
N ASP A 41 -30.52 0.20 -2.99
CA ASP A 41 -31.75 -0.13 -3.71
C ASP A 41 -32.87 0.88 -3.40
N ASP A 42 -34.04 0.65 -3.99
CA ASP A 42 -35.23 1.49 -3.82
C ASP A 42 -35.73 1.51 -2.36
N GLU A 43 -35.32 0.55 -1.53
CA GLU A 43 -35.61 0.50 -0.09
C GLU A 43 -34.58 1.25 0.75
N LEU A 44 -33.65 1.97 0.12
CA LEU A 44 -32.54 2.68 0.73
C LEU A 44 -31.59 1.76 1.51
N GLN A 45 -31.49 0.48 1.11
CA GLN A 45 -30.61 -0.50 1.74
C GLN A 45 -29.53 -1.00 0.79
N ASN A 46 -28.45 -1.54 1.35
CA ASN A 46 -27.51 -2.37 0.62
C ASN A 46 -27.53 -3.80 1.20
N ARG A 47 -27.62 -4.79 0.31
CA ARG A 47 -27.71 -6.20 0.71
C ARG A 47 -26.45 -6.71 1.40
N TRP A 48 -25.27 -6.21 1.02
CA TRP A 48 -23.96 -6.77 1.37
C TRP A 48 -23.13 -5.89 2.30
N PHE A 49 -23.46 -4.61 2.41
CA PHE A 49 -22.74 -3.64 3.24
C PHE A 49 -23.68 -2.93 4.21
N ASP A 50 -23.15 -2.64 5.39
CA ASP A 50 -23.74 -1.73 6.37
C ASP A 50 -23.00 -0.38 6.32
N PHE A 51 -23.78 0.70 6.41
CA PHE A 51 -23.28 2.07 6.52
C PHE A 51 -23.68 2.60 7.90
N GLY A 52 -22.82 3.39 8.54
CA GLY A 52 -23.10 3.93 9.88
C GLY A 52 -22.31 5.19 10.21
N GLY A 53 -22.57 5.73 11.39
CA GLY A 53 -22.09 7.03 11.82
C GLY A 53 -22.62 8.17 10.94
N ASP A 54 -21.75 9.12 10.60
CA ASP A 54 -22.01 10.28 9.76
C ASP A 54 -21.95 9.99 8.25
N THR A 55 -21.90 8.72 7.86
CA THR A 55 -21.75 8.32 6.45
C THR A 55 -22.94 8.81 5.62
N ILE A 56 -22.66 9.50 4.51
CA ILE A 56 -23.65 9.97 3.53
C ILE A 56 -23.49 9.18 2.24
N ILE A 57 -24.58 8.56 1.78
CA ILE A 57 -24.60 7.81 0.53
C ILE A 57 -25.13 8.72 -0.58
N ASN A 58 -24.25 9.12 -1.50
CA ASN A 58 -24.68 9.70 -2.76
C ASN A 58 -24.80 8.57 -3.79
N THR A 59 -26.01 8.04 -3.95
CA THR A 59 -26.32 6.78 -4.66
C THR A 59 -25.58 6.63 -5.99
N ASN A 60 -25.42 7.71 -6.76
CA ASN A 60 -24.85 7.67 -8.11
C ASN A 60 -23.48 8.36 -8.23
N ARG A 61 -22.77 8.58 -7.11
CA ARG A 61 -21.49 9.29 -7.12
C ARG A 61 -20.44 8.65 -6.22
N HIS A 62 -20.69 8.60 -4.91
CA HIS A 62 -19.74 8.13 -3.91
C HIS A 62 -20.43 7.83 -2.57
N ILE A 63 -19.73 7.07 -1.72
CA ILE A 63 -20.06 6.87 -0.30
C ILE A 63 -19.13 7.78 0.50
N ARG A 64 -19.67 8.82 1.12
CA ARG A 64 -18.91 9.78 1.94
C ARG A 64 -18.87 9.31 3.38
N LEU A 65 -17.72 8.89 3.87
CA LEU A 65 -17.54 8.45 5.26
C LEU A 65 -17.60 9.64 6.22
N THR A 66 -16.87 10.71 5.94
CA THR A 66 -16.96 11.97 6.67
C THR A 66 -16.98 13.15 5.70
N SER A 67 -17.59 14.25 6.14
CA SER A 67 -17.63 15.51 5.40
C SER A 67 -16.65 16.51 5.99
N ASN A 68 -16.46 17.64 5.31
CA ASN A 68 -15.74 18.80 5.82
C ASN A 68 -16.46 19.48 7.01
N ARG A 69 -16.60 18.75 8.12
CA ARG A 69 -17.21 19.13 9.41
C ARG A 69 -16.40 18.46 10.51
N GLN A 70 -16.25 19.16 11.63
CA GLN A 70 -15.48 18.68 12.78
C GLN A 70 -16.21 17.53 13.48
N SER A 71 -15.43 16.69 14.16
CA SER A 71 -15.93 15.62 15.03
C SER A 71 -16.90 14.66 14.33
N GLN A 72 -16.59 14.29 13.09
CA GLN A 72 -17.36 13.29 12.34
C GLN A 72 -16.70 11.93 12.45
N LEU A 73 -17.54 10.90 12.46
CA LEU A 73 -17.13 9.51 12.41
C LEU A 73 -18.09 8.77 11.50
N GLY A 74 -17.59 8.15 10.43
CA GLY A 74 -18.42 7.32 9.55
C GLY A 74 -17.71 6.07 9.10
N HIS A 75 -18.49 5.04 8.79
CA HIS A 75 -17.99 3.75 8.39
C HIS A 75 -18.88 3.03 7.37
N LEU A 76 -18.24 2.12 6.65
CA LEU A 76 -18.79 1.19 5.67
C LEU A 76 -18.21 -0.21 5.98
N TRP A 77 -19.04 -1.22 6.19
CA TRP A 77 -18.57 -2.57 6.51
C TRP A 77 -19.31 -3.66 5.73
N SER A 78 -18.60 -4.70 5.29
CA SER A 78 -19.22 -5.90 4.73
C SER A 78 -20.04 -6.61 5.81
N ARG A 79 -21.21 -7.12 5.43
CA ARG A 79 -22.10 -7.90 6.32
C ARG A 79 -21.62 -9.32 6.54
N LEU A 80 -20.88 -9.85 5.56
CA LEU A 80 -20.34 -11.21 5.56
C LEU A 80 -18.81 -11.18 5.68
N PRO A 81 -18.19 -12.18 6.32
CA PRO A 81 -16.74 -12.29 6.35
C PRO A 81 -16.20 -12.79 4.99
N ILE A 82 -14.98 -12.37 4.64
CA ILE A 82 -14.21 -12.95 3.54
C ILE A 82 -13.71 -14.32 4.01
N THR A 83 -14.05 -15.37 3.27
CA THR A 83 -13.62 -16.75 3.55
C THR A 83 -12.56 -17.26 2.57
N ALA A 84 -12.27 -16.47 1.52
CA ALA A 84 -11.22 -16.78 0.55
C ALA A 84 -9.84 -16.80 1.22
N HIS A 85 -8.99 -17.76 0.83
CA HIS A 85 -7.62 -17.83 1.33
C HIS A 85 -6.71 -16.81 0.67
N ASP A 86 -6.79 -16.73 -0.66
CA ASP A 86 -6.02 -15.80 -1.48
C ASP A 86 -7.00 -14.86 -2.17
N PHE A 87 -6.82 -13.57 -1.96
CA PHE A 87 -7.75 -12.56 -2.46
C PHE A 87 -7.06 -11.23 -2.69
N GLU A 88 -7.73 -10.41 -3.47
CA GLU A 88 -7.35 -9.03 -3.75
C GLU A 88 -8.55 -8.13 -3.51
N VAL A 89 -8.33 -7.01 -2.84
CA VAL A 89 -9.29 -5.91 -2.69
C VAL A 89 -8.71 -4.69 -3.39
N GLU A 90 -9.37 -4.25 -4.45
CA GLU A 90 -9.09 -2.97 -5.10
C GLU A 90 -10.20 -2.00 -4.75
N PHE A 91 -9.86 -0.76 -4.39
CA PHE A 91 -10.85 0.27 -4.15
C PHE A 91 -10.41 1.62 -4.71
N GLU A 92 -11.39 2.38 -5.18
CA GLU A 92 -11.25 3.75 -5.62
C GLU A 92 -11.76 4.67 -4.50
N PHE A 93 -10.97 5.67 -4.17
CA PHE A 93 -11.25 6.62 -3.10
C PHE A 93 -10.94 8.05 -3.54
N SER A 94 -11.40 9.03 -2.78
CA SER A 94 -11.03 10.44 -2.95
C SER A 94 -10.99 11.12 -1.58
N VAL A 95 -9.93 11.88 -1.33
CA VAL A 95 -9.80 12.73 -0.14
C VAL A 95 -9.67 14.17 -0.60
N ASP A 96 -10.61 15.02 -0.23
CA ASP A 96 -10.66 16.41 -0.68
C ASP A 96 -11.27 17.34 0.37
N GLY A 97 -10.84 18.59 0.39
CA GLY A 97 -11.29 19.57 1.36
C GLY A 97 -10.81 20.98 1.02
N PRO A 98 -10.98 21.94 1.94
CA PRO A 98 -10.53 23.31 1.74
C PRO A 98 -9.05 23.38 1.34
N ALA A 99 -8.72 24.36 0.51
CA ALA A 99 -7.33 24.67 0.18
C ALA A 99 -6.60 25.16 1.44
N GLY A 100 -5.36 24.69 1.63
CA GLY A 100 -4.56 25.04 2.80
C GLY A 100 -3.70 23.86 3.26
N HIS A 101 -3.05 24.05 4.40
CA HIS A 101 -2.16 23.07 5.05
C HIS A 101 -2.75 22.53 6.37
N LEU A 102 -4.00 22.89 6.69
CA LEU A 102 -4.71 22.44 7.88
C LEU A 102 -5.89 21.59 7.43
N TYR A 103 -5.67 20.28 7.39
CA TYR A 103 -6.61 19.26 7.00
C TYR A 103 -6.32 17.98 7.81
N GLY A 104 -7.32 17.10 7.94
CA GLY A 104 -7.21 15.92 8.79
C GLY A 104 -8.53 15.16 8.94
N ASP A 105 -8.54 14.01 9.61
CA ASP A 105 -7.33 13.27 10.04
C ASP A 105 -6.98 12.18 9.02
N GLY A 106 -8.00 11.57 8.40
CA GLY A 106 -7.82 10.59 7.35
C GLY A 106 -8.91 9.53 7.33
N PHE A 107 -8.62 8.42 6.66
CA PHE A 107 -9.49 7.25 6.65
C PHE A 107 -8.67 5.95 6.77
N ALA A 108 -9.36 4.84 6.99
CA ALA A 108 -8.74 3.53 7.10
C ALA A 108 -9.50 2.47 6.33
N MET A 109 -8.76 1.52 5.76
CA MET A 109 -9.28 0.23 5.29
C MET A 109 -9.02 -0.84 6.34
N TRP A 110 -9.98 -1.73 6.54
CA TRP A 110 -9.94 -2.77 7.54
C TRP A 110 -10.13 -4.16 6.94
N LEU A 111 -9.34 -5.11 7.44
CA LEU A 111 -9.57 -6.55 7.35
C LEU A 111 -9.56 -7.10 8.77
N ALA A 112 -10.68 -6.93 9.47
CA ALA A 112 -10.77 -7.11 10.92
C ALA A 112 -11.86 -8.11 11.31
N LYS A 113 -11.70 -8.74 12.48
CA LYS A 113 -12.64 -9.74 13.00
C LYS A 113 -13.96 -9.12 13.45
N GLU A 114 -13.91 -7.96 14.09
CA GLU A 114 -15.09 -7.18 14.42
C GLU A 114 -15.36 -6.11 13.36
N ARG A 115 -16.62 -5.68 13.26
CA ARG A 115 -17.12 -4.73 12.26
C ARG A 115 -18.05 -3.72 12.91
N ALA A 116 -18.27 -2.58 12.24
CA ALA A 116 -19.29 -1.58 12.61
C ALA A 116 -19.24 -1.19 14.10
N SER A 117 -18.02 -1.06 14.62
CA SER A 117 -17.76 -0.60 15.99
C SER A 117 -17.00 0.70 15.91
N ASP A 118 -17.67 1.77 16.35
CA ASP A 118 -17.11 3.12 16.33
C ASP A 118 -16.01 3.26 17.38
N GLY A 119 -15.04 4.13 17.08
CA GLY A 119 -13.97 4.44 18.01
C GLY A 119 -12.99 5.47 17.49
N THR A 120 -11.88 5.61 18.21
CA THR A 120 -10.92 6.69 18.03
C THR A 120 -9.90 6.45 16.91
N VAL A 121 -9.85 5.26 16.31
CA VAL A 121 -8.84 4.92 15.30
C VAL A 121 -9.44 5.09 13.92
N PHE A 122 -9.26 6.27 13.32
CA PHE A 122 -9.87 6.64 12.03
C PHE A 122 -11.37 6.32 11.94
N GLY A 123 -12.07 6.48 13.06
CA GLY A 123 -13.50 6.23 13.16
C GLY A 123 -13.91 4.79 13.47
N SER A 124 -12.96 3.87 13.70
CA SER A 124 -13.23 2.52 14.18
C SER A 124 -12.63 2.27 15.56
N LYS A 125 -13.04 1.14 16.16
CA LYS A 125 -12.61 0.74 17.49
C LYS A 125 -11.09 0.60 17.59
N ASP A 126 -10.56 0.98 18.75
CA ASP A 126 -9.19 0.64 19.13
C ASP A 126 -9.08 -0.84 19.51
N LYS A 127 -7.85 -1.37 19.61
CA LYS A 127 -7.55 -2.77 19.97
C LYS A 127 -8.31 -3.76 19.09
N PHE A 128 -8.18 -3.57 17.78
CA PHE A 128 -8.77 -4.44 16.77
C PHE A 128 -7.94 -5.71 16.59
N GLU A 129 -8.59 -6.79 16.15
CA GLU A 129 -7.93 -8.04 15.76
C GLU A 129 -8.01 -8.18 14.23
N GLY A 130 -6.87 -8.06 13.55
CA GLY A 130 -6.79 -8.06 12.08
C GLY A 130 -5.84 -7.01 11.53
N LEU A 131 -6.05 -6.58 10.29
CA LEU A 131 -5.23 -5.56 9.64
C LEU A 131 -5.99 -4.24 9.52
N GLY A 132 -5.34 -3.15 9.91
CA GLY A 132 -5.71 -1.78 9.55
C GLY A 132 -4.69 -1.21 8.57
N VAL A 133 -5.16 -0.55 7.52
CA VAL A 133 -4.34 0.27 6.61
C VAL A 133 -4.86 1.69 6.69
N PHE A 134 -4.03 2.59 7.19
CA PHE A 134 -4.38 3.96 7.54
C PHE A 134 -3.86 4.91 6.48
N PHE A 135 -4.74 5.78 6.01
CA PHE A 135 -4.46 6.86 5.07
C PHE A 135 -4.50 8.16 5.85
N ASP A 136 -3.35 8.49 6.43
CA ASP A 136 -3.20 9.60 7.35
C ASP A 136 -2.82 10.88 6.60
N THR A 137 -3.57 11.96 6.81
CA THR A 137 -3.31 13.26 6.19
C THR A 137 -2.70 14.27 7.14
N TYR A 138 -2.64 14.01 8.45
CA TYR A 138 -2.19 14.99 9.44
C TYR A 138 -0.99 14.48 10.25
N ASP A 139 -0.02 15.37 10.48
CA ASP A 139 1.20 15.04 11.23
C ASP A 139 1.02 15.42 12.71
N ASN A 140 0.70 14.42 13.56
CA ASN A 140 0.51 14.64 14.98
C ASN A 140 1.85 14.71 15.74
N GLU A 141 2.85 13.89 15.38
CA GLU A 141 4.14 13.82 16.11
C GLU A 141 5.10 14.99 15.75
N ARG A 142 4.91 15.64 14.60
CA ARG A 142 5.75 16.72 13.99
C ARG A 142 7.24 16.43 13.87
N SER A 143 7.64 15.19 14.13
CA SER A 143 9.04 14.75 14.21
C SER A 143 9.32 13.54 13.32
N HIS A 144 8.36 13.19 12.47
CA HIS A 144 8.53 12.12 11.51
C HIS A 144 9.63 12.41 10.50
N ARG A 145 10.22 11.34 9.97
CA ARG A 145 11.20 11.42 8.87
C ARG A 145 10.56 11.37 7.49
N HIS A 146 9.25 11.14 7.44
CA HIS A 146 8.46 11.07 6.22
C HIS A 146 7.53 12.27 6.07
N THR A 147 7.06 12.51 4.86
CA THR A 147 6.06 13.54 4.55
C THR A 147 4.63 12.99 4.57
N PHE A 148 3.68 13.82 5.00
CA PHE A 148 2.25 13.52 4.91
C PHE A 148 1.65 14.10 3.62
N PRO A 149 0.60 13.48 3.06
CA PRO A 149 -0.07 12.26 3.54
C PRO A 149 0.78 10.99 3.51
N TYR A 150 0.54 10.12 4.50
CA TYR A 150 1.28 8.89 4.72
C TYR A 150 0.33 7.70 4.81
N ILE A 151 0.66 6.60 4.12
CA ILE A 151 -0.09 5.35 4.22
C ILE A 151 0.70 4.42 5.13
N SER A 152 0.10 3.99 6.23
CA SER A 152 0.70 3.04 7.17
C SER A 152 -0.19 1.82 7.37
N SER A 153 0.35 0.76 7.94
CA SER A 153 -0.41 -0.45 8.26
C SER A 153 -0.05 -0.98 9.64
N MET A 154 -1.02 -1.60 10.31
CA MET A 154 -0.83 -2.25 11.60
C MET A 154 -1.57 -3.58 11.63
N LEU A 155 -0.89 -4.61 12.12
CA LEU A 155 -1.52 -5.90 12.43
C LEU A 155 -1.91 -5.91 13.91
N GLY A 156 -3.20 -5.72 14.17
CA GLY A 156 -3.79 -5.71 15.50
C GLY A 156 -3.99 -7.12 16.05
N ASP A 157 -3.66 -7.30 17.32
CA ASP A 157 -3.76 -8.54 18.10
C ASP A 157 -4.99 -8.57 19.04
N GLY A 158 -5.84 -7.55 18.99
CA GLY A 158 -6.98 -7.37 19.88
C GLY A 158 -6.65 -6.78 21.26
N LEU A 159 -5.38 -6.44 21.52
CA LEU A 159 -4.90 -5.97 22.83
C LEU A 159 -4.14 -4.64 22.72
N THR A 160 -3.30 -4.54 21.70
CA THR A 160 -2.41 -3.40 21.45
C THR A 160 -3.22 -2.22 20.91
N SER A 161 -3.04 -1.07 21.54
CA SER A 161 -3.70 0.18 21.19
C SER A 161 -2.98 0.90 20.04
N TYR A 162 -3.72 1.59 19.19
CA TYR A 162 -3.16 2.50 18.19
C TYR A 162 -2.83 3.86 18.82
N ASP A 163 -1.57 4.30 18.73
CA ASP A 163 -1.10 5.57 19.27
C ASP A 163 -1.37 6.72 18.29
N ASN A 164 -2.54 7.36 18.40
CA ASN A 164 -2.93 8.52 17.57
C ASN A 164 -2.02 9.75 17.77
N ASP A 165 -1.34 9.88 18.91
CA ASP A 165 -0.45 11.01 19.16
C ASP A 165 0.89 10.86 18.40
N LYS A 166 1.17 9.66 17.89
CA LYS A 166 2.37 9.31 17.13
C LYS A 166 2.07 8.62 15.80
N ASP A 167 0.87 8.80 15.28
CA ASP A 167 0.45 8.31 13.96
C ASP A 167 0.68 6.79 13.80
N GLY A 168 0.56 6.03 14.90
CA GLY A 168 0.74 4.58 14.93
C GLY A 168 2.19 4.09 14.74
N ARG A 169 3.18 4.98 14.71
CA ARG A 169 4.58 4.67 14.35
C ARG A 169 5.21 3.53 15.14
N THR A 170 4.87 3.37 16.42
CA THR A 170 5.45 2.33 17.28
C THR A 170 4.96 0.92 16.96
N THR A 171 3.81 0.81 16.30
CA THR A 171 3.11 -0.43 15.97
C THR A 171 2.96 -0.60 14.45
N GLU A 172 3.67 0.23 13.68
CA GLU A 172 3.68 0.19 12.23
C GLU A 172 4.30 -1.13 11.74
N LEU A 173 3.56 -1.82 10.87
CA LEU A 173 4.02 -2.99 10.14
C LEU A 173 4.85 -2.58 8.92
N ALA A 174 4.31 -1.68 8.11
CA ALA A 174 4.94 -1.06 6.94
C ALA A 174 4.08 0.12 6.44
N GLY A 175 4.70 1.01 5.66
CA GLY A 175 4.03 2.17 5.07
C GLY A 175 4.83 2.85 3.95
N CYS A 176 4.23 3.84 3.32
CA CYS A 176 4.84 4.67 2.28
C CYS A 176 4.27 6.09 2.26
N GLU A 177 5.07 7.03 1.75
CA GLU A 177 4.61 8.38 1.43
C GLU A 177 3.75 8.34 0.16
N ALA A 178 2.55 8.90 0.23
CA ALA A 178 1.65 8.98 -0.90
C ALA A 178 0.81 10.25 -0.79
N ASP A 179 1.12 11.28 -1.58
CA ASP A 179 0.33 12.50 -1.60
C ASP A 179 -0.95 12.26 -2.38
N PHE A 180 -1.97 11.62 -1.78
CA PHE A 180 -3.22 11.23 -2.44
C PHE A 180 -4.35 12.27 -2.33
N ARG A 181 -4.15 13.37 -1.60
CA ARG A 181 -5.17 14.38 -1.33
C ARG A 181 -5.37 15.30 -2.55
N ALA A 182 -6.62 15.73 -2.77
CA ALA A 182 -7.02 16.71 -3.78
C ALA A 182 -6.55 16.37 -5.21
N LYS A 183 -6.52 15.09 -5.57
CA LYS A 183 -6.21 14.65 -6.93
C LYS A 183 -7.39 14.89 -7.87
N THR A 184 -7.05 15.31 -9.09
CA THR A 184 -8.03 15.57 -10.17
C THR A 184 -8.37 14.32 -10.98
N PHE A 185 -7.69 13.21 -10.72
CA PHE A 185 -7.89 11.91 -11.36
C PHE A 185 -8.20 10.86 -10.28
N PRO A 186 -8.75 9.69 -10.67
CA PRO A 186 -9.11 8.65 -9.72
C PRO A 186 -7.91 8.12 -8.95
N THR A 187 -7.94 8.21 -7.61
CA THR A 187 -6.98 7.54 -6.74
C THR A 187 -7.46 6.15 -6.38
N ARG A 188 -6.59 5.14 -6.53
CA ARG A 188 -6.92 3.74 -6.24
C ARG A 188 -5.89 3.10 -5.33
N ALA A 189 -6.33 2.11 -4.59
CA ALA A 189 -5.47 1.28 -3.77
C ALA A 189 -5.85 -0.19 -3.94
N ARG A 190 -4.85 -1.07 -3.83
CA ARG A 190 -5.00 -2.50 -4.04
C ARG A 190 -4.23 -3.28 -3.00
N LEU A 191 -4.95 -4.07 -2.23
CA LEU A 191 -4.39 -5.00 -1.27
C LEU A 191 -4.45 -6.41 -1.85
N THR A 192 -3.30 -7.03 -2.07
CA THR A 192 -3.16 -8.42 -2.52
C THR A 192 -2.70 -9.27 -1.33
N TYR A 193 -3.46 -10.29 -0.95
CA TYR A 193 -3.09 -11.23 0.11
C TYR A 193 -3.03 -12.65 -0.42
N PHE A 194 -1.84 -13.25 -0.32
CA PHE A 194 -1.60 -14.67 -0.52
C PHE A 194 -1.26 -15.32 0.81
N LYS A 195 -2.14 -16.19 1.29
CA LYS A 195 -2.02 -16.81 2.61
C LYS A 195 -0.72 -17.60 2.73
N ASN A 196 0.03 -17.37 3.81
CA ASN A 196 1.35 -17.97 4.06
C ASN A 196 2.45 -17.61 3.04
N ASN A 197 2.23 -16.57 2.23
CA ASN A 197 3.20 -16.04 1.28
C ASN A 197 3.48 -14.57 1.62
N TYR A 198 2.70 -13.63 1.06
CA TYR A 198 2.87 -12.20 1.28
C TYR A 198 1.55 -11.45 1.31
N LEU A 199 1.60 -10.26 1.90
CA LEU A 199 0.62 -9.19 1.76
C LEU A 199 1.31 -8.03 1.05
N ARG A 200 0.72 -7.54 -0.03
CA ARG A 200 1.20 -6.39 -0.79
C ARG A 200 0.12 -5.31 -0.82
N PHE A 201 0.55 -4.08 -0.69
CA PHE A 201 -0.29 -2.92 -0.88
C PHE A 201 0.28 -2.04 -1.99
N ASP A 202 -0.51 -1.84 -3.05
CA ASP A 202 -0.20 -0.98 -4.17
C ASP A 202 -1.13 0.25 -4.12
N VAL A 203 -0.63 1.41 -4.53
CA VAL A 203 -1.42 2.64 -4.59
C VAL A 203 -1.16 3.37 -5.90
N LEU A 204 -2.22 3.96 -6.45
CA LEU A 204 -2.22 4.76 -7.67
C LEU A 204 -2.62 6.18 -7.30
N TRP A 205 -1.64 7.09 -7.28
CA TRP A 205 -1.84 8.49 -6.90
C TRP A 205 -0.96 9.50 -7.65
N ARG A 206 0.07 9.05 -8.39
CA ARG A 206 0.94 9.93 -9.19
C ARG A 206 0.38 10.18 -10.58
N ASP A 207 -0.03 9.10 -11.24
CA ASP A 207 -0.53 9.08 -12.61
C ASP A 207 -1.70 8.09 -12.72
N GLU A 208 -2.62 8.30 -13.66
CA GLU A 208 -3.88 7.54 -13.80
C GLU A 208 -3.68 6.05 -14.14
N ASP A 209 -2.51 5.67 -14.64
CA ASP A 209 -2.19 4.31 -15.12
C ASP A 209 -0.99 3.66 -14.40
N SER A 210 -0.43 4.30 -13.38
CA SER A 210 0.81 3.85 -12.72
C SER A 210 0.57 3.43 -11.27
N TRP A 211 0.74 2.13 -11.01
CA TRP A 211 0.71 1.59 -9.65
C TRP A 211 2.09 1.67 -9.01
N ASP A 212 2.17 2.31 -7.85
CA ASP A 212 3.33 2.28 -6.98
C ASP A 212 3.17 1.18 -5.92
N GLU A 213 4.20 0.35 -5.73
CA GLU A 213 4.24 -0.56 -4.58
C GLU A 213 4.48 0.28 -3.31
N CYS A 214 3.49 0.32 -2.43
CA CYS A 214 3.62 1.00 -1.14
C CYS A 214 4.44 0.14 -0.17
N PHE A 215 4.01 -1.11 0.01
CA PHE A 215 4.75 -2.09 0.79
C PHE A 215 4.42 -3.53 0.39
N LYS A 216 5.39 -4.42 0.62
CA LYS A 216 5.23 -5.87 0.52
C LYS A 216 5.84 -6.53 1.75
N VAL A 217 5.02 -7.27 2.49
CA VAL A 217 5.40 -7.92 3.75
C VAL A 217 5.11 -9.41 3.68
N TYR A 218 6.01 -10.23 4.23
CA TYR A 218 5.91 -11.69 4.19
C TYR A 218 5.52 -12.28 5.54
N ASP A 219 4.88 -13.45 5.53
CA ASP A 219 4.39 -14.17 6.72
C ASP A 219 3.33 -13.41 7.55
N VAL A 220 2.57 -12.51 6.94
CA VAL A 220 1.38 -11.94 7.57
C VAL A 220 0.31 -13.01 7.72
N LYS A 221 -0.32 -13.08 8.90
CA LYS A 221 -1.42 -14.01 9.19
C LYS A 221 -2.65 -13.22 9.59
N LEU A 222 -3.65 -13.20 8.71
CA LEU A 222 -4.95 -12.64 9.02
C LEU A 222 -5.82 -13.67 9.80
N PRO A 223 -6.77 -13.20 10.63
CA PRO A 223 -7.78 -14.06 11.23
C PRO A 223 -8.55 -14.89 10.19
N SER A 224 -9.11 -16.03 10.61
CA SER A 224 -9.83 -16.93 9.68
C SER A 224 -11.18 -16.37 9.19
N GLN A 225 -11.77 -15.45 9.95
CA GLN A 225 -12.99 -14.73 9.60
C GLN A 225 -12.69 -13.24 9.76
N ILE A 226 -12.69 -12.52 8.64
CA ILE A 226 -12.42 -11.09 8.59
C ILE A 226 -13.51 -10.41 7.78
N TYR A 227 -13.97 -9.25 8.24
CA TYR A 227 -14.84 -8.35 7.52
C TYR A 227 -14.00 -7.31 6.80
N LEU A 228 -14.48 -6.89 5.63
CA LEU A 228 -13.92 -5.76 4.91
C LEU A 228 -14.61 -4.49 5.42
N GLY A 229 -13.83 -3.51 5.84
CA GLY A 229 -14.34 -2.25 6.34
C GLY A 229 -13.60 -1.04 5.80
N PHE A 230 -14.27 0.09 5.84
CA PHE A 230 -13.70 1.40 5.66
C PHE A 230 -14.28 2.33 6.73
N SER A 231 -13.45 3.18 7.32
CA SER A 231 -13.92 4.20 8.26
C SER A 231 -13.12 5.48 8.09
N ALA A 232 -13.69 6.61 8.49
CA ALA A 232 -12.98 7.88 8.54
C ALA A 232 -13.36 8.65 9.79
N HIS A 233 -12.48 9.57 10.18
CA HIS A 233 -12.65 10.46 11.31
C HIS A 233 -12.20 11.88 10.94
N THR A 234 -12.87 12.88 11.52
CA THR A 234 -12.39 14.27 11.52
C THR A 234 -12.34 14.79 12.95
N GLY A 235 -11.20 15.34 13.36
CA GLY A 235 -11.04 16.04 14.63
C GLY A 235 -11.41 17.51 14.52
N ASP A 236 -10.50 18.37 14.96
CA ASP A 236 -10.56 19.83 14.76
C ASP A 236 -10.31 20.21 13.29
N LEU A 237 -9.54 19.38 12.59
CA LEU A 237 -9.30 19.46 11.16
C LEU A 237 -10.23 18.50 10.42
N THR A 238 -10.48 18.82 9.15
CA THR A 238 -11.55 18.18 8.39
C THR A 238 -11.16 17.99 6.95
N ASP A 239 -11.59 16.86 6.39
CA ASP A 239 -11.58 16.56 4.96
C ASP A 239 -12.85 15.76 4.63
N ASN A 240 -13.22 15.74 3.35
CA ASN A 240 -14.16 14.75 2.84
C ASN A 240 -13.39 13.47 2.55
N HIS A 241 -13.93 12.34 3.00
CA HIS A 241 -13.37 11.01 2.76
C HIS A 241 -14.40 10.16 2.02
N ASP A 242 -14.18 9.98 0.72
CA ASP A 242 -15.14 9.35 -0.19
C ASP A 242 -14.60 8.00 -0.68
N ILE A 243 -15.43 6.95 -0.61
CA ILE A 243 -15.20 5.65 -1.25
C ILE A 243 -16.10 5.57 -2.49
N ILE A 244 -15.50 5.39 -3.66
CA ILE A 244 -16.20 5.39 -4.95
C ILE A 244 -16.56 3.97 -5.37
N SER A 245 -15.61 3.04 -5.29
CA SER A 245 -15.88 1.64 -5.60
C SER A 245 -14.95 0.71 -4.85
N VAL A 246 -15.38 -0.52 -4.66
CA VAL A 246 -14.61 -1.60 -4.07
C VAL A 246 -14.87 -2.86 -4.90
N THR A 247 -13.82 -3.51 -5.36
CA THR A 247 -13.87 -4.80 -6.04
C THR A 247 -12.99 -5.77 -5.30
N THR A 248 -13.60 -6.84 -4.79
CA THR A 248 -12.88 -7.96 -4.18
C THR A 248 -12.94 -9.16 -5.10
N LYS A 249 -11.82 -9.85 -5.31
CA LYS A 249 -11.77 -11.10 -6.08
C LYS A 249 -10.90 -12.15 -5.40
N THR A 250 -11.21 -13.42 -5.64
CA THR A 250 -10.30 -14.52 -5.30
C THR A 250 -9.12 -14.53 -6.26
N LEU A 251 -7.98 -15.00 -5.76
CA LEU A 251 -6.78 -15.19 -6.57
C LEU A 251 -6.53 -16.67 -6.82
N VAL A 252 -5.83 -16.95 -7.91
CA VAL A 252 -5.28 -18.27 -8.17
C VAL A 252 -4.04 -18.42 -7.30
N PRO A 253 -3.90 -19.51 -6.52
CA PRO A 253 -2.73 -19.69 -5.66
C PRO A 253 -1.42 -19.58 -6.45
N GLU A 254 -0.50 -18.77 -5.96
CA GLU A 254 0.83 -18.61 -6.55
C GLU A 254 1.88 -19.44 -5.83
N ALA A 255 3.00 -19.70 -6.51
CA ALA A 255 4.15 -20.35 -5.88
C ALA A 255 4.68 -19.47 -4.74
N LYS A 256 5.00 -20.09 -3.60
CA LYS A 256 5.53 -19.36 -2.44
C LYS A 256 6.82 -18.64 -2.82
N GLU A 257 6.86 -17.33 -2.62
CA GLU A 257 8.06 -16.53 -2.86
C GLU A 257 9.09 -16.76 -1.75
N SER A 258 10.37 -16.76 -2.11
CA SER A 258 11.44 -16.67 -1.12
C SER A 258 11.49 -15.24 -0.59
N LYS A 259 11.45 -15.07 0.73
CA LYS A 259 11.71 -13.76 1.34
C LYS A 259 13.05 -13.24 0.84
N PRO A 260 13.16 -11.95 0.45
CA PRO A 260 14.45 -11.37 0.11
C PRO A 260 15.36 -11.48 1.33
N VAL A 261 16.42 -12.30 1.21
CA VAL A 261 17.46 -12.36 2.23
C VAL A 261 18.20 -11.04 2.15
N ASN A 262 18.08 -10.22 3.19
CA ASN A 262 18.78 -8.97 3.34
C ASN A 262 20.27 -9.30 3.48
N THR A 263 20.93 -9.55 2.34
CA THR A 263 22.36 -9.78 2.27
C THR A 263 22.96 -8.42 2.53
N GLN A 264 23.23 -8.12 3.80
CA GLN A 264 24.00 -6.96 4.18
C GLN A 264 25.30 -7.01 3.39
N SER A 265 25.34 -6.28 2.27
CA SER A 265 26.57 -6.00 1.58
C SER A 265 27.40 -5.24 2.59
N LYS A 266 28.40 -5.92 3.18
CA LYS A 266 29.39 -5.26 4.03
C LYS A 266 29.81 -3.99 3.30
N PRO A 267 29.76 -2.80 3.93
CA PRO A 267 30.15 -1.58 3.25
C PRO A 267 31.57 -1.80 2.74
N LYS A 268 31.75 -1.75 1.41
CA LYS A 268 33.08 -1.70 0.81
C LYS A 268 33.74 -0.47 1.42
N LYS A 269 34.65 -0.67 2.38
CA LYS A 269 35.54 0.37 2.89
C LYS A 269 36.31 0.90 1.68
N SER A 270 35.84 1.99 1.11
CA SER A 270 36.60 2.79 0.15
C SER A 270 37.76 3.41 0.93
N SER A 271 38.94 2.79 0.86
CA SER A 271 40.18 3.33 1.42
C SER A 271 40.79 4.45 0.55
N GLY A 272 39.99 5.11 -0.29
CA GLY A 272 40.45 6.09 -1.28
C GLY A 272 40.61 7.53 -0.78
N GLY A 273 40.14 7.86 0.42
CA GLY A 273 40.10 9.26 0.90
C GLY A 273 41.46 9.84 1.31
N PHE A 274 42.27 9.09 2.05
CA PHE A 274 43.49 9.61 2.66
C PHE A 274 44.63 9.83 1.65
N PHE A 275 44.83 8.89 0.73
CA PHE A 275 45.90 9.00 -0.28
C PHE A 275 45.61 10.08 -1.33
N SER A 276 44.33 10.25 -1.72
CA SER A 276 43.90 11.32 -2.62
C SER A 276 44.08 12.70 -1.99
N PHE A 277 43.80 12.83 -0.68
CA PHE A 277 44.03 14.07 0.06
C PHE A 277 45.52 14.41 0.17
N LEU A 278 46.37 13.43 0.49
CA LEU A 278 47.81 13.64 0.66
C LEU A 278 48.51 13.99 -0.67
N LEU A 279 48.09 13.37 -1.78
CA LEU A 279 48.59 13.70 -3.12
C LEU A 279 48.27 15.14 -3.52
N LYS A 280 47.06 15.64 -3.19
CA LYS A 280 46.67 17.03 -3.47
C LYS A 280 47.52 18.04 -2.69
N ILE A 281 47.82 17.74 -1.43
CA ILE A 281 48.69 18.59 -0.60
C ILE A 281 50.11 18.66 -1.17
N LEU A 282 50.67 17.52 -1.59
CA LEU A 282 52.01 17.48 -2.18
C LEU A 282 52.09 18.27 -3.49
N LEU A 283 51.07 18.17 -4.34
CA LEU A 283 51.00 18.96 -5.58
C LEU A 283 50.88 20.46 -5.30
N ALA A 284 50.06 20.86 -4.33
CA ALA A 284 49.94 22.26 -3.93
C ALA A 284 51.26 22.82 -3.36
N ALA A 285 51.95 22.05 -2.50
CA ALA A 285 53.24 22.44 -1.95
C ALA A 285 54.33 22.55 -3.04
N GLY A 286 54.34 21.63 -4.01
CA GLY A 286 55.23 21.70 -5.18
C GLY A 286 55.01 22.97 -6.00
N LEU A 287 53.75 23.33 -6.24
CA LEU A 287 53.39 24.53 -7.01
C LEU A 287 53.82 25.83 -6.31
N VAL A 288 53.64 25.89 -4.98
CA VAL A 288 54.15 27.01 -4.16
C VAL A 288 55.68 27.08 -4.20
N GLY A 289 56.37 25.92 -4.15
CA GLY A 289 57.82 25.87 -4.27
C GLY A 289 58.34 26.41 -5.60
N VAL A 290 57.70 26.05 -6.72
CA VAL A 290 58.06 26.55 -8.05
C VAL A 290 57.84 28.07 -8.15
N LEU A 291 56.72 28.58 -7.64
CA LEU A 291 56.44 30.01 -7.62
C LEU A 291 57.46 30.78 -6.76
N PHE A 292 57.87 30.22 -5.61
CA PHE A 292 58.87 30.84 -4.75
C PHE A 292 60.26 30.91 -5.41
N VAL A 293 60.69 29.83 -6.07
CA VAL A 293 61.96 29.82 -6.82
C VAL A 293 61.90 30.79 -8.01
N GLY A 294 60.79 30.83 -8.74
CA GLY A 294 60.56 31.78 -9.82
C GLY A 294 60.63 33.24 -9.33
N TYR A 295 60.01 33.54 -8.19
CA TYR A 295 60.08 34.87 -7.57
C TYR A 295 61.51 35.25 -7.16
N ARG A 296 62.26 34.33 -6.53
CA ARG A 296 63.66 34.57 -6.13
C ARG A 296 64.59 34.75 -7.32
N MET A 297 64.37 34.03 -8.42
CA MET A 297 65.11 34.24 -9.68
C MET A 297 64.77 35.58 -10.33
N TYR A 298 63.49 35.98 -10.33
CA TYR A 298 63.06 37.29 -10.82
C TYR A 298 63.70 38.43 -10.01
N GLU A 299 63.70 38.31 -8.68
CA GLU A 299 64.30 39.29 -7.77
C GLU A 299 65.81 39.44 -8.02
N LYS A 300 66.55 38.34 -8.14
CA LYS A 300 67.99 38.36 -8.48
C LYS A 300 68.25 38.99 -9.85
N ASN A 301 67.42 38.68 -10.86
CA ASN A 301 67.60 39.23 -12.20
C ASN A 301 67.29 40.74 -12.25
N ASN A 302 66.36 41.22 -11.43
CA ASN A 302 66.09 42.66 -11.29
C ASN A 302 67.17 43.40 -10.48
N GLN A 303 67.84 42.75 -9.53
CA GLN A 303 68.99 43.36 -8.85
C GLN A 303 70.21 43.53 -9.76
N MET A 304 70.44 42.62 -10.71
CA MET A 304 71.53 42.74 -11.69
C MET A 304 71.31 43.85 -12.74
N LYS A 305 70.07 44.30 -12.94
CA LYS A 305 69.74 45.42 -13.84
C LYS A 305 69.89 46.80 -13.19
N ARG A 306 70.33 46.86 -11.93
CA ARG A 306 70.48 48.09 -11.14
C ARG A 306 71.95 48.47 -10.86
N PHE A 307 72.89 47.85 -11.57
CA PHE A 307 74.29 48.26 -11.66
C PHE A 307 74.65 48.59 -13.11
#